data_AF-A0A1M5ZMU4-F1
#
_entry.id   AF-A0A1M5ZMU4-F1
#
_cell.length_a   1.000
_cell.length_b   1.000
_cell.length_c   1.000
_cell.angle_alpha   90.00
_cell.angle_beta   90.00
_cell.angle_gamma   90.00
#
_symmetry.space_group_name_H-M   'P 1'
#
loop_
_entity.id
_entity.type
_entity.pdbx_description
1 polymer ?
#
loop_
_entity_poly.entity_id
_entity_poly.type
_entity_poly.pdbx_seq_one_letter_code
_entity_poly.pdbx_strand_id
1 'polypeptide(L)'
;MSGIETLKNNYLPVINAQIQCINELSSEIRQERLALVYNESDYCIEKINAELSASDHTTILFQGKGRACHVFLNGYLASFMTK
;
A
#
# COMPACT_ATOMS: atom_id res chain seq x y z
N MET A 1 -6.22 29.80 -10.29
CA MET A 1 -7.16 29.14 -9.37
C MET A 1 -7.78 27.94 -10.07
N SER A 2 -7.30 26.72 -9.81
CA SER A 2 -8.02 25.47 -10.09
C SER A 2 -7.60 24.45 -9.03
N GLY A 3 -8.22 24.54 -7.84
CA GLY A 3 -7.90 23.72 -6.67
C GLY A 3 -9.01 22.74 -6.29
N ILE A 4 -9.94 22.44 -7.21
CA ILE A 4 -11.16 21.68 -6.89
C ILE A 4 -11.22 20.31 -7.60
N GLU A 5 -10.37 20.05 -8.60
CA GLU A 5 -10.39 18.78 -9.34
C GLU A 5 -9.65 17.62 -8.63
N THR A 6 -8.78 17.91 -7.67
CA THR A 6 -7.96 16.90 -6.97
C THR A 6 -8.70 16.11 -5.88
N LEU A 7 -9.88 16.57 -5.44
CA LEU A 7 -10.62 15.93 -4.35
C LEU A 7 -11.45 14.71 -4.77
N LYS A 8 -11.88 14.62 -6.03
CA LYS A 8 -12.81 13.56 -6.48
C LYS A 8 -12.17 12.19 -6.67
N ASN A 9 -10.84 12.10 -6.77
CA ASN A 9 -10.11 10.85 -6.98
C ASN A 9 -8.99 10.66 -5.94
N ASN A 10 -9.21 11.11 -4.71
CA ASN A 10 -8.23 10.88 -3.65
C ASN A 10 -8.34 9.45 -3.13
N TYR A 11 -7.47 8.57 -3.63
CA TYR A 11 -7.39 7.17 -3.21
C TYR A 11 -6.57 7.00 -1.92
N LEU A 12 -5.94 8.05 -1.39
CA LEU A 12 -5.08 7.95 -0.21
C LEU A 12 -5.77 7.30 1.00
N PRO A 13 -7.01 7.68 1.39
CA PRO A 13 -7.66 7.04 2.54
C PRO A 13 -7.96 5.56 2.28
N VAL A 14 -8.37 5.22 1.06
CA VAL A 14 -8.72 3.85 0.66
C VAL A 14 -7.47 2.96 0.67
N ILE A 15 -6.38 3.42 0.08
CA ILE A 15 -5.11 2.70 0.02
C ILE A 15 -4.53 2.49 1.42
N ASN A 16 -4.58 3.53 2.28
CA ASN A 16 -4.13 3.42 3.67
C ASN A 16 -4.93 2.37 4.44
N ALA A 17 -6.26 2.37 4.32
CA ALA A 17 -7.12 1.38 4.97
C ALA A 17 -6.83 -0.05 4.47
N GLN A 18 -6.62 -0.24 3.17
CA GLN A 18 -6.25 -1.54 2.60
C GLN A 18 -4.91 -2.04 3.14
N ILE A 19 -3.89 -1.16 3.21
CA ILE A 19 -2.57 -1.50 3.77
C ILE A 19 -2.67 -1.87 5.25
N GLN A 20 -3.45 -1.12 6.04
CA GLN A 20 -3.68 -1.44 7.45
C GLN A 20 -4.31 -2.84 7.61
N CYS A 21 -5.37 -3.12 6.87
CA CYS A 21 -6.03 -4.42 6.89
C CYS A 21 -5.07 -5.57 6.49
N ILE A 22 -4.28 -5.39 5.42
CA ILE A 22 -3.27 -6.37 5.01
C ILE A 22 -2.22 -6.57 6.11
N ASN A 23 -1.76 -5.50 6.75
CA ASN A 23 -0.76 -5.57 7.82
C ASN A 23 -1.28 -6.31 9.05
N GLU A 24 -2.54 -6.10 9.44
CA GLU A 24 -3.20 -6.82 10.52
C GLU A 24 -3.25 -8.32 10.21
N LEU A 25 -3.73 -8.70 9.02
CA LEU A 25 -3.79 -10.09 8.57
C LEU A 25 -2.42 -10.75 8.44
N SER A 26 -1.42 -9.99 7.97
CA SER A 26 -0.06 -10.49 7.81
C SER A 26 0.58 -10.81 9.16
N SER A 27 0.31 -10.02 10.22
CA SER A 27 0.96 -10.18 11.53
C SER A 27 0.76 -11.57 12.16
N GLU A 28 -0.28 -12.30 11.74
CA GLU A 28 -0.59 -13.66 12.18
C GLU A 28 0.11 -14.76 11.35
N ILE A 29 0.57 -14.45 10.13
CA ILE A 29 1.02 -15.45 9.13
C ILE A 29 2.45 -15.18 8.63
N ARG A 30 2.86 -13.91 8.53
CA ARG A 30 4.16 -13.45 7.99
C ARG A 30 4.62 -12.19 8.72
N GLN A 31 5.90 -12.06 9.03
CA GLN A 31 6.45 -10.83 9.64
C GLN A 31 6.63 -9.65 8.66
N GLU A 32 6.04 -9.75 7.46
CA GLU A 32 6.21 -8.80 6.39
C GLU A 32 5.14 -7.71 6.50
N ARG A 33 5.54 -6.43 6.47
CA ARG A 33 4.61 -5.29 6.52
C ARG A 33 4.65 -4.50 5.23
N LEU A 34 3.54 -3.84 4.91
CA LEU A 34 3.43 -2.88 3.82
C LEU A 34 3.46 -1.45 4.36
N ALA A 35 4.07 -0.55 3.59
CA ALA A 35 4.01 0.89 3.79
C ALA A 35 3.62 1.61 2.50
N LEU A 36 3.06 2.80 2.69
CA LEU A 36 2.70 3.70 1.60
C LEU A 36 3.64 4.89 1.58
N VAL A 37 4.34 5.07 0.46
CA VAL A 37 4.99 6.34 0.12
C VAL A 37 4.16 6.97 -0.99
N TYR A 38 3.77 8.23 -0.85
CA TYR A 38 3.02 8.92 -1.89
C TYR A 38 3.56 10.32 -2.09
N ASN A 39 3.53 10.78 -3.34
CA ASN A 39 3.79 12.17 -3.70
C ASN A 39 2.55 12.75 -4.41
N GLU A 40 2.65 13.96 -4.95
CA GLU A 40 1.52 14.66 -5.56
C GLU A 40 0.88 13.90 -6.75
N SER A 41 1.62 12.99 -7.39
CA SER A 41 1.19 12.33 -8.62
C SER A 41 1.00 10.83 -8.48
N ASP A 42 1.75 10.15 -7.62
CA ASP A 42 1.82 8.68 -7.59
C ASP A 42 1.89 8.13 -6.17
N TYR A 43 1.47 6.87 -6.05
CA TYR A 43 1.53 6.06 -4.85
C TYR A 43 2.51 4.92 -5.08
N CYS A 44 3.31 4.61 -4.06
CA CYS A 44 4.30 3.55 -4.03
C CYS A 44 4.01 2.67 -2.81
N ILE A 45 3.79 1.39 -3.06
CA ILE A 45 3.55 0.38 -2.03
C ILE A 45 4.85 -0.36 -1.82
N GLU A 46 5.39 -0.23 -0.63
CA GLU A 46 6.67 -0.81 -0.23
C GLU A 46 6.45 -1.95 0.75
N LYS A 47 7.28 -2.97 0.64
CA LYS A 47 7.39 -4.05 1.62
C LYS A 47 8.54 -3.75 2.57
N ILE A 48 8.24 -3.79 3.86
CA ILE A 48 9.17 -3.61 4.97
C ILE A 48 9.36 -4.96 5.66
N ASN A 49 10.61 -5.41 5.76
CA ASN A 49 10.98 -6.57 6.55
C ASN A 49 11.32 -6.14 7.98
N ALA A 50 10.56 -6.65 8.96
CA ALA A 50 10.74 -6.27 10.36
C ALA A 50 12.04 -6.80 11.01
N GLU A 51 12.66 -7.85 10.43
CA GLU A 51 13.87 -8.48 11.00
C GLU A 51 15.19 -7.80 10.59
N LEU A 52 15.15 -6.89 9.62
CA LEU A 52 16.34 -6.17 9.13
C LEU A 52 16.26 -4.73 9.62
N SER A 53 17.31 -4.27 10.30
CA SER A 53 17.45 -2.90 10.80
C SER A 53 17.04 -1.87 9.74
N ALA A 54 16.25 -0.89 10.16
CA ALA A 54 15.40 0.02 9.38
C ALA A 54 16.07 0.87 8.27
N SER A 55 17.35 0.69 7.96
CA SER A 55 18.07 1.57 7.03
C SER A 55 18.08 1.15 5.57
N ASP A 56 17.99 -0.14 5.18
CA ASP A 56 18.50 -0.47 3.84
C ASP A 56 17.64 -1.29 2.87
N HIS A 57 16.53 -1.93 3.27
CA HIS A 57 15.81 -2.82 2.34
C HIS A 57 14.29 -2.68 2.39
N THR A 58 13.77 -1.59 1.81
CA THR A 58 12.39 -1.56 1.32
C THR A 58 12.33 -2.13 -0.09
N THR A 59 11.40 -3.04 -0.34
CA THR A 59 11.15 -3.56 -1.69
C THR A 59 9.89 -2.90 -2.23
N ILE A 60 10.01 -2.17 -3.33
CA ILE A 60 8.84 -1.63 -4.03
C ILE A 60 8.07 -2.81 -4.63
N LEU A 61 6.82 -3.00 -4.20
CA LEU A 61 5.93 -4.02 -4.75
C LEU A 61 5.15 -3.48 -5.95
N PHE A 62 4.73 -2.23 -5.87
CA PHE A 62 3.93 -1.59 -6.91
C PHE A 62 4.02 -0.07 -6.82
N GLN A 63 4.11 0.60 -7.97
CA GLN A 63 4.04 2.05 -8.08
C GLN A 63 3.07 2.46 -9.18
N GLY A 64 2.19 3.42 -8.90
CA GLY A 64 1.28 3.96 -9.90
C GLY A 64 0.21 4.90 -9.35
N LYS A 65 -0.81 5.17 -10.17
CA LYS A 65 -1.96 5.99 -9.79
C LYS A 65 -2.85 5.27 -8.78
N GLY A 66 -3.62 6.06 -8.03
CA GLY A 66 -4.45 5.58 -6.92
C GLY A 66 -5.35 4.39 -7.25
N ARG A 67 -6.05 4.43 -8.40
CA ARG A 67 -6.88 3.32 -8.87
C ARG A 67 -6.09 2.04 -9.12
N ALA A 68 -4.88 2.15 -9.69
CA ALA A 68 -4.04 0.99 -9.97
C ALA A 68 -3.53 0.36 -8.67
N CYS A 69 -3.09 1.18 -7.71
CA CYS A 69 -2.70 0.72 -6.37
C CYS A 69 -3.87 0.06 -5.63
N HIS A 70 -5.07 0.63 -5.71
CA HIS A 70 -6.27 0.03 -5.12
C HIS A 70 -6.56 -1.38 -5.68
N VAL A 71 -6.48 -1.56 -7.00
CA VAL A 71 -6.66 -2.86 -7.66
C VAL A 71 -5.56 -3.84 -7.29
N PHE A 72 -4.30 -3.39 -7.29
CA PHE A 72 -3.17 -4.20 -6.86
C PHE A 72 -3.37 -4.71 -5.42
N LEU A 73 -3.76 -3.85 -4.49
CA LEU A 73 -3.98 -4.21 -3.08
C LEU A 73 -5.16 -5.18 -2.90
N ASN A 74 -6.22 -5.08 -3.70
CA ASN A 74 -7.30 -6.07 -3.69
C ASN A 74 -6.79 -7.46 -4.11
N GLY A 75 -5.98 -7.54 -5.17
CA GLY A 75 -5.35 -8.78 -5.60
C GLY A 75 -4.36 -9.33 -4.56
N TYR A 76 -3.56 -8.46 -3.95
CA TYR A 76 -2.63 -8.81 -2.89
C TYR A 76 -3.36 -9.36 -1.67
N LEU A 77 -4.44 -8.71 -1.22
CA LEU A 77 -5.28 -9.16 -0.11
C LEU A 77 -5.91 -10.53 -0.37
N ALA A 78 -6.41 -10.77 -1.59
CA ALA A 78 -7.02 -12.05 -1.96
C ALA A 78 -6.05 -13.24 -1.80
N SER A 79 -4.73 -13.02 -1.93
CA SER A 79 -3.72 -14.06 -1.71
C SER A 79 -3.62 -14.55 -0.26
N PHE A 80 -4.13 -13.78 0.71
CA PHE A 80 -4.20 -14.20 2.13
C PHE A 80 -5.51 -14.91 2.45
N MET A 81 -6.55 -14.71 1.64
CA MET A 81 -7.90 -15.29 1.85
C MET A 81 -8.10 -16.62 1.12
N THR A 82 -7.25 -16.93 0.15
CA THR A 82 -7.25 -18.22 -0.56
C THR A 82 -6.48 -19.26 0.26
N LYS A 83 -7.17 -19.87 1.23
CA LYS A 83 -6.75 -21.10 1.92
C LYS A 83 -7.30 -22.32 1.19
#